data_AF-A0A382E0W7-F1
#
_entry.id   AF-A0A382E0W7-F1
#
_cell.length_a   1.000
_cell.length_b   1.000
_cell.length_c   1.000
_cell.angle_alpha   90.00
_cell.angle_beta   90.00
_cell.angle_gamma   90.00
#
_symmetry.space_group_name_H-M   'P 1'
#
loop_
_entity.id
_entity.type
_entity.pdbx_description
1 polymer ?
#
loop_
_entity_poly.entity_id
_entity_poly.type
_entity_poly.pdbx_seq_one_letter_code
_entity_poly.pdbx_strand_id
1 'polypeptide(L)'
;ERTNDLHVNLVENLHKVRTKDQILVLLDLYEVAKANMSRTENLMTQTLGALGNDQVIPVLTTIAKDPDVRIGIRNKAVEILGKKNPDEVAIAFAELLGDPNTNLEVREFAINTMAGVRQENLVLALLNTYNTGKRQYYTLLNTMLSALGEFDDPEVKKAVIEIAKSDDYPIDIRKKAIDNLGTFKDSSVIPKILPVLEKKENYIYYDNILDMVYMLGEEKIWAEQVRRMAY
;
A
#
# COMPACT_ATOMS: atom_id res chain seq x y z
N GLU A 1 8.61 -29.61 21.02
CA GLU A 1 9.69 -30.31 21.73
C GLU A 1 10.26 -31.47 20.92
N ARG A 2 9.53 -32.58 20.73
CA ARG A 2 10.02 -33.78 19.99
C ARG A 2 10.73 -33.54 18.64
N THR A 3 10.21 -32.64 17.80
CA THR A 3 10.83 -32.36 16.49
C THR A 3 12.16 -31.60 16.62
N ASN A 4 12.24 -30.63 17.54
CA ASN A 4 13.49 -29.91 17.82
C ASN A 4 14.54 -30.84 18.43
N ASP A 5 14.15 -31.72 19.35
CA ASP A 5 15.07 -32.68 19.98
C ASP A 5 15.63 -33.68 18.96
N LEU A 6 14.83 -34.08 17.97
CA LEU A 6 15.27 -34.91 16.85
C LEU A 6 16.25 -34.16 15.94
N HIS A 7 15.98 -32.88 15.60
CA HIS A 7 16.89 -32.07 14.80
C HIS A 7 18.23 -31.84 15.50
N VAL A 8 18.22 -31.56 16.80
CA VAL A 8 19.44 -31.39 17.62
C VAL A 8 20.25 -32.68 17.66
N ASN A 9 19.64 -33.83 17.95
CA ASN A 9 20.32 -35.12 17.95
C ASN A 9 20.89 -35.51 16.57
N LEU A 10 20.20 -35.15 15.48
CA LEU A 10 20.67 -35.45 14.13
C LEU A 10 21.91 -34.60 13.78
N VAL A 11 21.86 -33.29 14.10
CA VAL A 11 22.99 -32.37 13.93
C VAL A 11 24.18 -32.80 14.77
N GLU A 12 23.93 -33.19 16.01
CA GLU A 12 24.95 -33.72 16.90
C GLU A 12 25.62 -34.93 16.28
N ASN A 13 24.94 -35.87 15.63
CA ASN A 13 25.58 -37.07 15.07
C ASN A 13 26.29 -36.87 13.70
N LEU A 14 26.24 -35.68 13.10
CA LEU A 14 26.78 -35.43 11.76
C LEU A 14 28.29 -35.61 11.65
N HIS A 15 29.05 -35.48 12.74
CA HIS A 15 30.51 -35.60 12.75
C HIS A 15 31.04 -36.98 12.29
N LYS A 16 30.17 -37.98 12.09
CA LYS A 16 30.51 -39.34 11.62
C LYS A 16 30.41 -39.52 10.09
N VAL A 17 30.05 -38.48 9.34
CA VAL A 17 29.83 -38.55 7.87
C VAL A 17 30.81 -37.63 7.13
N ARG A 18 31.01 -37.84 5.82
CA ARG A 18 31.88 -37.00 4.98
C ARG A 18 31.35 -35.56 4.90
N THR A 19 32.24 -34.57 4.87
CA THR A 19 31.90 -33.14 4.96
C THR A 19 30.90 -32.64 3.91
N LYS A 20 30.99 -33.16 2.68
CA LYS A 20 30.02 -32.80 1.61
C LYS A 20 28.60 -33.31 1.93
N ASP A 21 28.50 -34.51 2.50
CA ASP A 21 27.23 -35.12 2.88
C ASP A 21 26.64 -34.41 4.13
N GLN A 22 27.50 -33.91 5.03
CA GLN A 22 27.09 -33.08 6.17
C GLN A 22 26.43 -31.76 5.73
N ILE A 23 27.02 -31.07 4.74
CA ILE A 23 26.46 -29.79 4.24
C ILE A 23 25.09 -30.01 3.61
N LEU A 24 24.93 -31.07 2.80
CA LEU A 24 23.64 -31.40 2.18
C LEU A 24 22.57 -31.70 3.24
N VAL A 25 22.90 -32.52 4.25
CA VAL A 25 21.96 -32.82 5.35
C VAL A 25 21.62 -31.56 6.16
N LEU A 26 22.58 -30.67 6.42
CA LEU A 26 22.31 -29.40 7.12
C LEU A 26 21.40 -28.47 6.32
N LEU A 27 21.57 -28.40 5.00
CA LEU A 27 20.69 -27.63 4.12
C LEU A 27 19.28 -28.23 4.08
N ASP A 28 19.15 -29.55 3.97
CA ASP A 28 17.85 -30.25 4.01
C ASP A 28 17.14 -30.02 5.35
N LEU A 29 17.88 -30.13 6.46
CA LEU A 29 17.35 -29.85 7.80
C LEU A 29 16.93 -28.39 7.95
N TYR A 30 17.72 -27.45 7.42
CA TYR A 30 17.39 -26.03 7.42
C TYR A 30 16.10 -25.75 6.64
N GLU A 31 15.95 -26.31 5.44
CA GLU A 31 14.74 -26.16 4.62
C GLU A 31 13.50 -26.76 5.32
N VAL A 32 13.63 -27.94 5.95
CA VAL A 32 12.54 -28.55 6.73
C VAL A 32 12.16 -27.70 7.93
N ALA A 33 13.15 -27.19 8.69
CA ALA A 33 12.91 -26.32 9.84
C ALA A 33 12.20 -25.03 9.42
N LYS A 34 12.65 -24.41 8.32
CA LYS A 34 12.04 -23.20 7.75
C LYS A 34 10.61 -23.46 7.27
N ALA A 35 10.36 -24.59 6.61
CA ALA A 35 9.02 -24.98 6.18
C ALA A 35 8.08 -25.21 7.37
N ASN A 36 8.56 -25.85 8.44
CA ASN A 36 7.78 -26.09 9.66
C ASN A 36 7.46 -24.80 10.41
N MET A 37 8.44 -23.88 10.53
CA MET A 37 8.23 -22.55 11.10
C MET A 37 7.14 -21.81 10.33
N SER A 38 7.28 -21.72 9.01
CA SER A 38 6.30 -21.06 8.13
C SER A 38 4.90 -21.69 8.24
N ARG A 39 4.80 -23.02 8.35
CA ARG A 39 3.52 -23.70 8.52
C ARG A 39 2.88 -23.33 9.85
N THR A 40 3.69 -23.26 10.91
CA THR A 40 3.25 -22.90 12.27
C THR A 40 2.77 -21.45 12.31
N GLU A 41 3.53 -20.52 11.75
CA GLU A 41 3.17 -19.10 11.64
C GLU A 41 1.87 -18.89 10.84
N ASN A 42 1.69 -19.63 9.73
CA ASN A 42 0.47 -19.55 8.93
C ASN A 42 -0.75 -20.07 9.71
N LEU A 43 -0.63 -21.22 10.37
CA LEU A 43 -1.70 -21.76 11.21
C LEU A 43 -2.03 -20.81 12.37
N MET A 44 -1.01 -20.23 13.02
CA MET A 44 -1.19 -19.26 14.09
C MET A 44 -1.93 -18.02 13.58
N THR A 45 -1.50 -17.46 12.46
CA THR A 45 -2.11 -16.28 11.82
C THR A 45 -3.58 -16.54 11.49
N GLN A 46 -3.89 -17.69 10.90
CA GLN A 46 -5.28 -18.09 10.60
C GLN A 46 -6.11 -18.28 11.88
N THR A 47 -5.53 -18.93 12.89
CA THR A 47 -6.20 -19.16 14.17
C THR A 47 -6.52 -17.84 14.85
N LEU A 48 -5.56 -16.91 14.91
CA LEU A 48 -5.76 -15.56 15.41
C LEU A 48 -6.84 -14.80 14.64
N GLY A 49 -6.90 -14.96 13.31
CA GLY A 49 -7.96 -14.35 12.50
C GLY A 49 -9.34 -14.94 12.75
N ALA A 50 -9.43 -16.22 13.06
CA ALA A 50 -10.68 -16.89 13.41
C ALA A 50 -11.17 -16.51 14.82
N LEU A 51 -10.26 -16.07 15.70
CA LEU A 51 -10.62 -15.44 16.96
C LEU A 51 -11.18 -14.04 16.63
N GLY A 52 -12.51 -13.91 16.59
CA GLY A 52 -13.22 -12.65 16.32
C GLY A 52 -13.06 -11.56 17.40
N ASN A 53 -11.98 -11.60 18.17
CA ASN A 53 -11.61 -10.63 19.20
C ASN A 53 -10.59 -9.63 18.61
N ASP A 54 -10.69 -8.36 18.97
CA ASP A 54 -9.85 -7.29 18.42
C ASP A 54 -8.49 -7.18 19.10
N GLN A 55 -8.29 -7.91 20.20
CA GLN A 55 -6.98 -8.10 20.81
C GLN A 55 -5.96 -8.77 19.89
N VAL A 56 -6.39 -9.38 18.78
CA VAL A 56 -5.47 -9.96 17.78
C VAL A 56 -4.88 -8.91 16.83
N ILE A 57 -5.44 -7.69 16.78
CA ILE A 57 -5.00 -6.63 15.85
C ILE A 57 -3.51 -6.28 16.04
N PRO A 58 -3.00 -6.03 17.26
CA PRO A 58 -1.57 -5.73 17.45
C PRO A 58 -0.65 -6.88 17.03
N VAL A 59 -1.09 -8.13 17.26
CA VAL A 59 -0.32 -9.32 16.92
C VAL A 59 -0.25 -9.50 15.40
N LEU A 60 -1.39 -9.37 14.71
CA LEU A 60 -1.44 -9.44 13.24
C LEU A 60 -0.66 -8.28 12.59
N THR A 61 -0.68 -7.09 13.20
CA THR A 61 0.13 -5.94 12.75
C THR A 61 1.63 -6.24 12.88
N THR A 62 2.04 -6.84 14.00
CA THR A 62 3.42 -7.27 14.22
C THR A 62 3.85 -8.30 13.17
N ILE A 63 3.02 -9.32 12.93
CA ILE A 63 3.27 -10.36 11.91
C ILE A 63 3.39 -9.73 10.52
N ALA A 64 2.54 -8.76 10.18
CA ALA A 64 2.57 -8.09 8.88
C ALA A 64 3.82 -7.20 8.67
N LYS A 65 4.41 -6.66 9.75
CA LYS A 65 5.61 -5.81 9.70
C LYS A 65 6.92 -6.60 9.71
N ASP A 66 6.93 -7.77 10.34
CA ASP A 66 8.13 -8.57 10.56
C ASP A 66 8.79 -9.00 9.22
N PRO A 67 10.04 -8.57 8.93
CA PRO A 67 10.75 -8.93 7.71
C PRO A 67 11.19 -10.40 7.68
N ASP A 68 11.30 -11.07 8.83
CA ASP A 68 11.69 -12.48 8.94
C ASP A 68 10.51 -13.42 8.66
N VAL A 69 9.28 -12.92 8.81
CA VAL A 69 8.06 -13.64 8.43
C VAL A 69 7.91 -13.67 6.90
N ARG A 70 7.56 -14.83 6.36
CA ARG A 70 7.37 -14.99 4.90
C ARG A 70 6.26 -14.09 4.38
N ILE A 71 6.50 -13.47 3.22
CA ILE A 71 5.59 -12.51 2.58
C ILE A 71 4.13 -13.00 2.48
N GLY A 72 3.90 -14.28 2.13
CA GLY A 72 2.55 -14.83 2.04
C GLY A 72 1.79 -14.85 3.38
N ILE A 73 2.50 -14.98 4.50
CA ILE A 73 1.92 -14.94 5.86
C ILE A 73 1.65 -13.49 6.27
N ARG A 74 2.55 -12.58 5.93
CA ARG A 74 2.35 -11.14 6.12
C ARG A 74 1.12 -10.64 5.38
N ASN A 75 0.99 -10.97 4.09
CA ASN A 75 -0.19 -10.65 3.29
C ASN A 75 -1.45 -11.30 3.87
N LYS A 76 -1.37 -12.54 4.40
CA LYS A 76 -2.49 -13.19 5.08
C LYS A 76 -2.92 -12.44 6.34
N ALA A 77 -1.96 -11.95 7.14
CA ALA A 77 -2.27 -11.14 8.32
C ALA A 77 -2.99 -9.83 7.94
N VAL A 78 -2.54 -9.17 6.87
CA VAL A 78 -3.20 -7.98 6.32
C VAL A 78 -4.61 -8.31 5.78
N GLU A 79 -4.78 -9.44 5.10
CA GLU A 79 -6.10 -9.89 4.61
C GLU A 79 -7.08 -10.10 5.76
N ILE A 80 -6.60 -10.66 6.87
CA ILE A 80 -7.40 -10.87 8.08
C ILE A 80 -7.74 -9.54 8.74
N LEU A 81 -6.77 -8.62 8.85
CA LEU A 81 -7.00 -7.26 9.36
C LEU A 81 -8.06 -6.53 8.51
N GLY A 82 -8.00 -6.63 7.19
CA GLY A 82 -8.97 -5.98 6.31
C GLY A 82 -10.40 -6.53 6.38
N LYS A 83 -10.60 -7.69 7.00
CA LYS A 83 -11.93 -8.27 7.28
C LYS A 83 -12.50 -7.85 8.64
N LYS A 84 -11.72 -7.16 9.47
CA LYS A 84 -12.15 -6.60 10.76
C LYS A 84 -12.79 -5.22 10.59
N ASN A 85 -13.37 -4.71 11.68
CA ASN A 85 -14.03 -3.41 11.68
C ASN A 85 -13.05 -2.29 11.28
N PRO A 86 -13.37 -1.50 10.23
CA PRO A 86 -12.68 -0.27 9.84
C PRO A 86 -12.02 0.54 10.94
N ASP A 87 -12.80 0.88 11.96
CA ASP A 87 -12.41 1.84 12.98
C ASP A 87 -11.33 1.28 13.91
N GLU A 88 -11.28 -0.04 14.05
CA GLU A 88 -10.34 -0.74 14.93
C GLU A 88 -9.00 -1.01 14.25
N VAL A 89 -8.97 -1.08 12.91
CA VAL A 89 -7.77 -1.41 12.14
C VAL A 89 -7.08 -0.21 11.50
N ALA A 90 -7.69 0.97 11.53
CA ALA A 90 -7.12 2.19 10.94
C ALA A 90 -5.68 2.49 11.43
N ILE A 91 -5.42 2.33 12.74
CA ILE A 91 -4.08 2.54 13.32
C ILE A 91 -3.09 1.49 12.84
N ALA A 92 -3.48 0.22 12.82
CA ALA A 92 -2.63 -0.88 12.33
C ALA A 92 -2.21 -0.67 10.87
N PHE A 93 -3.16 -0.24 10.02
CA PHE A 93 -2.89 0.07 8.63
C PHE A 93 -2.02 1.32 8.46
N ALA A 94 -2.24 2.37 9.25
CA ALA A 94 -1.38 3.54 9.30
C ALA A 94 0.08 3.17 9.60
N GLU A 95 0.29 2.29 10.59
CA GLU A 95 1.61 1.80 10.95
C GLU A 95 2.27 0.99 9.83
N LEU A 96 1.51 0.11 9.16
CA LEU A 96 2.01 -0.69 8.04
C LEU A 96 2.47 0.20 6.87
N LEU A 97 1.68 1.23 6.55
CA LEU A 97 1.94 2.12 5.43
C LEU A 97 3.09 3.10 5.73
N GLY A 98 3.20 3.53 6.99
CA GLY A 98 4.19 4.49 7.46
C GLY A 98 5.56 3.93 7.81
N ASP A 99 5.66 2.64 8.15
CA ASP A 99 6.93 2.06 8.57
C ASP A 99 7.86 1.80 7.36
N PRO A 100 9.03 2.47 7.28
CA PRO A 100 10.01 2.28 6.20
C PRO A 100 10.42 0.84 5.95
N ASN A 101 10.38 0.00 6.99
CA ASN A 101 10.82 -1.39 6.93
C ASN A 101 9.71 -2.32 6.43
N THR A 102 8.46 -1.86 6.36
CA THR A 102 7.38 -2.65 5.78
C THR A 102 7.63 -2.81 4.28
N ASN A 103 7.61 -4.06 3.83
CA ASN A 103 7.81 -4.43 2.44
C ASN A 103 6.73 -3.78 1.53
N LEU A 104 7.13 -3.30 0.35
CA LEU A 104 6.24 -2.61 -0.60
C LEU A 104 5.02 -3.46 -0.98
N GLU A 105 5.20 -4.76 -1.21
CA GLU A 105 4.12 -5.69 -1.56
C GLU A 105 3.09 -5.79 -0.43
N VAL A 106 3.53 -5.78 0.84
CA VAL A 106 2.61 -5.77 1.99
C VAL A 106 1.83 -4.46 2.06
N ARG A 107 2.47 -3.32 1.76
CA ARG A 107 1.79 -2.02 1.73
C ARG A 107 0.79 -1.92 0.60
N GLU A 108 1.15 -2.39 -0.60
CA GLU A 108 0.22 -2.46 -1.73
C GLU A 108 -0.96 -3.38 -1.43
N PHE A 109 -0.69 -4.55 -0.84
CA PHE A 109 -1.75 -5.47 -0.42
C PHE A 109 -2.65 -4.86 0.65
N ALA A 110 -2.10 -4.10 1.59
CA ALA A 110 -2.86 -3.35 2.59
C ALA A 110 -3.78 -2.30 1.96
N ILE A 111 -3.26 -1.51 1.00
CA ILE A 111 -4.09 -0.54 0.25
C ILE A 111 -5.23 -1.25 -0.48
N ASN A 112 -4.91 -2.31 -1.23
CA ASN A 112 -5.90 -3.05 -2.02
C ASN A 112 -6.96 -3.72 -1.14
N THR A 113 -6.57 -4.25 0.03
CA THR A 113 -7.51 -4.89 0.96
C THR A 113 -8.43 -3.87 1.64
N MET A 114 -8.00 -2.61 1.76
CA MET A 114 -8.78 -1.53 2.37
C MET A 114 -9.74 -0.80 1.41
N ALA A 115 -9.83 -1.21 0.16
CA ALA A 115 -10.76 -0.64 -0.81
C ALA A 115 -12.25 -0.74 -0.40
N GLY A 116 -12.60 -1.43 0.70
CA GLY A 116 -13.96 -1.57 1.23
C GLY A 116 -14.22 -1.05 2.66
N VAL A 117 -13.27 -0.34 3.28
CA VAL A 117 -13.30 0.08 4.68
C VAL A 117 -13.44 1.61 4.78
N ARG A 118 -14.49 2.16 5.44
CA ARG A 118 -14.66 3.62 5.62
C ARG A 118 -13.45 4.24 6.34
N GLN A 119 -12.94 5.40 5.93
CA GLN A 119 -11.87 5.60 4.91
C GLN A 119 -11.11 6.91 5.25
N GLU A 120 -11.73 7.81 6.02
CA GLU A 120 -11.23 9.11 6.47
C GLU A 120 -9.91 9.05 7.28
N ASN A 121 -9.79 8.12 8.23
CA ASN A 121 -8.61 8.03 9.10
C ASN A 121 -7.36 7.50 8.37
N LEU A 122 -7.56 6.78 7.26
CA LEU A 122 -6.48 6.14 6.51
C LEU A 122 -5.75 7.14 5.59
N VAL A 123 -6.52 8.03 4.97
CA VAL A 123 -5.99 9.08 4.10
C VAL A 123 -5.15 10.06 4.93
N LEU A 124 -5.61 10.41 6.14
CA LEU A 124 -4.86 11.26 7.06
C LEU A 124 -3.56 10.61 7.58
N ALA A 125 -3.57 9.30 7.83
CA ALA A 125 -2.37 8.57 8.20
C ALA A 125 -1.33 8.48 7.07
N LEU A 126 -1.80 8.34 5.83
CA LEU A 126 -0.97 8.34 4.61
C LEU A 126 -0.39 9.73 4.29
N LEU A 127 -1.12 10.81 4.58
CA LEU A 127 -0.62 12.18 4.44
C LEU A 127 0.44 12.53 5.50
N ASN A 128 0.32 11.98 6.72
CA ASN A 128 1.25 12.25 7.82
C ASN A 128 2.56 11.44 7.77
N THR A 129 2.69 10.41 6.93
CA THR A 129 3.86 9.52 6.87
C THR A 129 4.94 9.99 5.89
N TYR A 130 5.23 11.29 5.98
CA TYR A 130 6.17 12.09 5.18
C TYR A 130 7.66 11.77 5.40
N ASN A 131 8.09 10.51 5.62
CA ASN A 131 9.53 10.23 5.84
C ASN A 131 10.08 8.94 5.22
N THR A 132 9.46 8.42 4.16
CA THR A 132 9.95 7.22 3.47
C THR A 132 10.44 7.53 2.05
N GLY A 133 11.63 7.05 1.69
CA GLY A 133 12.39 7.48 0.50
C GLY A 133 11.62 7.57 -0.83
N LYS A 134 12.02 8.55 -1.67
CA LYS A 134 11.30 9.04 -2.86
C LYS A 134 10.75 7.98 -3.82
N ARG A 135 11.45 6.87 -4.09
CA ARG A 135 10.99 5.88 -5.10
C ARG A 135 9.85 4.98 -4.64
N GLN A 136 9.93 4.45 -3.41
CA GLN A 136 8.89 3.56 -2.87
C GLN A 136 7.60 4.33 -2.57
N TYR A 137 7.73 5.62 -2.26
CA TYR A 137 6.63 6.57 -2.13
C TYR A 137 5.77 6.67 -3.40
N TYR A 138 6.38 6.80 -4.58
CA TYR A 138 5.62 7.02 -5.81
C TYR A 138 4.83 5.79 -6.26
N THR A 139 5.32 4.58 -6.03
CA THR A 139 4.53 3.36 -6.29
C THR A 139 3.31 3.30 -5.37
N LEU A 140 3.50 3.57 -4.08
CA LEU A 140 2.42 3.55 -3.09
C LEU A 140 1.37 4.64 -3.39
N LEU A 141 1.83 5.83 -3.77
CA LEU A 141 0.98 6.95 -4.14
C LEU A 141 0.18 6.68 -5.43
N ASN A 142 0.77 6.00 -6.42
CA ASN A 142 0.06 5.59 -7.63
C ASN A 142 -1.08 4.61 -7.33
N THR A 143 -0.85 3.64 -6.45
CA THR A 143 -1.88 2.71 -5.98
C THR A 143 -2.96 3.44 -5.18
N MET A 144 -2.55 4.37 -4.31
CA MET A 144 -3.47 5.23 -3.55
C MET A 144 -4.35 6.07 -4.47
N LEU A 145 -3.77 6.86 -5.38
CA LEU A 145 -4.53 7.69 -6.34
C LEU A 145 -5.46 6.84 -7.20
N SER A 146 -5.09 5.60 -7.55
CA SER A 146 -6.00 4.71 -8.28
C SER A 146 -7.22 4.32 -7.44
N ALA A 147 -7.05 4.14 -6.12
CA ALA A 147 -8.14 3.85 -5.19
C ALA A 147 -8.96 5.11 -4.81
N LEU A 148 -8.33 6.29 -4.73
CA LEU A 148 -8.97 7.53 -4.28
C LEU A 148 -10.08 8.03 -5.20
N GLY A 149 -10.08 7.59 -6.47
CA GLY A 149 -11.07 8.04 -7.46
C GLY A 149 -12.48 7.54 -7.19
N GLU A 150 -12.61 6.56 -6.28
CA GLU A 150 -13.88 5.99 -5.86
C GLU A 150 -14.45 6.67 -4.60
N PHE A 151 -13.73 7.64 -4.00
CA PHE A 151 -14.13 8.29 -2.74
C PHE A 151 -14.62 9.72 -2.97
N ASP A 152 -15.83 10.05 -2.51
CA ASP A 152 -16.33 11.44 -2.51
C ASP A 152 -16.11 12.12 -1.15
N ASP A 153 -14.85 12.15 -0.71
CA ASP A 153 -14.44 12.76 0.54
C ASP A 153 -13.80 14.16 0.30
N PRO A 154 -14.27 15.22 0.99
CA PRO A 154 -13.75 16.57 0.81
C PRO A 154 -12.25 16.75 1.15
N GLU A 155 -11.73 16.05 2.16
CA GLU A 155 -10.32 16.14 2.56
C GLU A 155 -9.42 15.36 1.59
N VAL A 156 -9.88 14.19 1.12
CA VAL A 156 -9.22 13.45 0.01
C VAL A 156 -9.09 14.35 -1.22
N LYS A 157 -10.20 14.98 -1.61
CA LYS A 157 -10.26 15.88 -2.77
C LYS A 157 -9.28 17.05 -2.62
N LYS A 158 -9.19 17.64 -1.43
CA LYS A 158 -8.19 18.69 -1.14
C LYS A 158 -6.76 18.18 -1.34
N ALA A 159 -6.44 17.00 -0.80
CA ALA A 159 -5.11 16.41 -0.96
C ALA A 159 -4.77 16.10 -2.43
N VAL A 160 -5.71 15.56 -3.20
CA VAL A 160 -5.50 15.30 -4.63
C VAL A 160 -5.29 16.60 -5.42
N ILE A 161 -6.01 17.67 -5.07
CA ILE A 161 -5.80 19.02 -5.65
C ILE A 161 -4.39 19.55 -5.33
N GLU A 162 -3.94 19.43 -4.07
CA GLU A 162 -2.58 19.83 -3.67
C GLU A 162 -1.52 19.08 -4.47
N ILE A 163 -1.67 17.76 -4.62
CA ILE A 163 -0.74 16.92 -5.40
C ILE A 163 -0.72 17.35 -6.86
N ALA A 164 -1.88 17.54 -7.50
CA ALA A 164 -1.96 17.94 -8.90
C ALA A 164 -1.26 19.29 -9.17
N LYS A 165 -1.34 20.23 -8.22
CA LYS A 165 -0.81 21.59 -8.35
C LYS A 165 0.66 21.75 -7.95
N SER A 166 1.17 20.91 -7.05
CA SER A 166 2.52 21.06 -6.52
C SER A 166 3.59 20.59 -7.51
N ASP A 167 4.68 21.35 -7.62
CA ASP A 167 5.85 21.00 -8.44
C ASP A 167 6.81 20.03 -7.71
N ASP A 168 6.53 19.69 -6.45
CA ASP A 168 7.34 18.76 -5.65
C ASP A 168 7.12 17.29 -6.03
N TYR A 169 6.07 17.00 -6.79
CA TYR A 169 5.70 15.66 -7.22
C TYR A 169 6.15 15.35 -8.66
N PRO A 170 6.53 14.09 -8.95
CA PRO A 170 6.86 13.66 -10.30
C PRO A 170 5.68 13.85 -11.25
N ILE A 171 6.02 13.99 -12.52
CA ILE A 171 5.06 14.19 -13.61
C ILE A 171 3.96 13.13 -13.59
N ASP A 172 4.32 11.86 -13.48
CA ASP A 172 3.36 10.74 -13.54
C ASP A 172 2.36 10.77 -12.38
N ILE A 173 2.81 11.16 -11.19
CA ILE A 173 1.94 11.32 -10.01
C ILE A 173 0.94 12.45 -10.23
N ARG A 174 1.41 13.59 -10.72
CA ARG A 174 0.56 14.75 -10.96
C ARG A 174 -0.47 14.48 -12.03
N LYS A 175 -0.08 13.80 -13.12
CA LYS A 175 -1.01 13.32 -14.16
C LYS A 175 -2.10 12.44 -13.57
N LYS A 176 -1.69 11.44 -12.78
CA LYS A 176 -2.61 10.54 -12.10
C LYS A 176 -3.58 11.27 -11.17
N ALA A 177 -3.10 12.27 -10.43
CA ALA A 177 -3.94 13.11 -9.57
C ALA A 177 -4.96 13.92 -10.39
N ILE A 178 -4.56 14.50 -11.52
CA ILE A 178 -5.46 15.23 -12.42
C ILE A 178 -6.54 14.29 -13.00
N ASP A 179 -6.14 13.10 -13.48
CA ASP A 179 -7.09 12.10 -13.98
C ASP A 179 -8.10 11.70 -12.88
N ASN A 180 -7.60 11.57 -11.65
CA ASN A 180 -8.41 11.22 -10.50
C ASN A 180 -9.45 12.30 -10.16
N LEU A 181 -9.12 13.58 -10.34
CA LEU A 181 -10.08 14.67 -10.11
C LEU A 181 -11.32 14.57 -11.00
N GLY A 182 -11.20 13.95 -12.18
CA GLY A 182 -12.32 13.70 -13.08
C GLY A 182 -13.35 12.72 -12.54
N THR A 183 -12.99 11.87 -11.58
CA THR A 183 -13.88 10.83 -11.05
C THR A 183 -14.72 11.27 -9.86
N PHE A 184 -14.38 12.39 -9.19
CA PHE A 184 -15.11 12.92 -8.03
C PHE A 184 -16.48 13.52 -8.36
N LYS A 185 -16.89 13.59 -9.64
CA LYS A 185 -18.16 14.22 -10.09
C LYS A 185 -18.38 15.63 -9.52
N ASP A 186 -17.29 16.37 -9.30
CA ASP A 186 -17.31 17.71 -8.71
C ASP A 186 -16.61 18.70 -9.63
N SER A 187 -17.40 19.42 -10.43
CA SER A 187 -16.92 20.44 -11.37
C SER A 187 -16.17 21.60 -10.70
N SER A 188 -16.29 21.79 -9.38
CA SER A 188 -15.59 22.86 -8.65
C SER A 188 -14.08 22.69 -8.61
N VAL A 189 -13.56 21.50 -8.97
CA VAL A 189 -12.12 21.23 -9.08
C VAL A 189 -11.50 21.89 -10.31
N ILE A 190 -12.25 22.06 -11.40
CA ILE A 190 -11.78 22.60 -12.69
C ILE A 190 -11.07 23.96 -12.51
N PRO A 191 -11.70 25.00 -11.91
CA PRO A 191 -11.04 26.29 -11.74
C PRO A 191 -9.83 26.25 -10.80
N LYS A 192 -9.69 25.22 -9.96
CA LYS A 192 -8.54 25.07 -9.05
C LYS A 192 -7.32 24.47 -9.76
N ILE A 193 -7.54 23.67 -10.81
CA ILE A 193 -6.50 22.97 -11.56
C ILE A 193 -6.09 23.72 -12.82
N LEU A 194 -7.01 24.44 -13.47
CA LEU A 194 -6.71 25.23 -14.68
C LEU A 194 -5.44 26.11 -14.58
N PRO A 195 -5.15 26.80 -13.46
CA PRO A 195 -3.94 27.61 -13.33
C PRO A 195 -2.63 26.83 -13.50
N VAL A 196 -2.64 25.49 -13.38
CA VAL A 196 -1.47 24.65 -13.66
C VAL A 196 -0.96 24.86 -15.08
N LEU A 197 -1.85 25.11 -16.06
CA LEU A 197 -1.49 25.33 -17.47
C LEU A 197 -0.90 26.71 -17.76
N GLU A 198 -0.96 27.66 -16.81
CA GLU A 198 -0.36 28.99 -17.01
C GLU A 198 1.17 28.94 -17.14
N LYS A 199 1.79 27.88 -16.63
CA LYS A 199 3.22 27.62 -16.81
C LYS A 199 3.45 26.83 -18.09
N LYS A 200 4.29 27.36 -18.98
CA LYS A 200 4.62 26.70 -20.26
C LYS A 200 5.15 25.28 -20.08
N GLU A 201 5.99 25.04 -19.07
CA GLU A 201 6.51 23.71 -18.75
C GLU A 201 5.43 22.67 -18.37
N ASN A 202 4.24 23.13 -17.97
CA ASN A 202 3.13 22.29 -17.55
C ASN A 202 2.20 21.89 -18.70
N TYR A 203 2.52 22.22 -19.96
CA TYR A 203 1.77 21.76 -21.13
C TYR A 203 1.62 20.23 -21.17
N ILE A 204 2.56 19.50 -20.56
CA ILE A 204 2.51 18.05 -20.39
C ILE A 204 1.24 17.52 -19.68
N TYR A 205 0.50 18.37 -18.96
CA TYR A 205 -0.75 18.05 -18.26
C TYR A 205 -2.00 18.44 -19.05
N TYR A 206 -1.86 19.02 -20.24
CA TYR A 206 -2.97 19.52 -21.05
C TYR A 206 -4.03 18.44 -21.33
N ASP A 207 -3.61 17.28 -21.83
CA ASP A 207 -4.53 16.19 -22.17
C ASP A 207 -5.27 15.68 -20.92
N ASN A 208 -4.54 15.49 -19.81
CA ASN A 208 -5.14 15.06 -18.54
C ASN A 208 -6.20 16.06 -18.02
N ILE A 209 -5.92 17.37 -18.10
CA ILE A 209 -6.86 18.41 -17.67
C ILE A 209 -8.07 18.48 -18.60
N LEU A 210 -7.85 18.31 -19.91
CA LEU A 210 -8.93 18.28 -20.88
C LEU A 210 -9.84 17.06 -20.65
N ASP A 211 -9.25 15.88 -20.49
CA ASP A 211 -9.97 14.63 -20.20
C ASP A 211 -10.75 14.73 -18.89
N MET A 212 -10.16 15.30 -17.83
CA MET A 212 -10.85 15.60 -16.58
C MET A 212 -12.12 16.45 -16.82
N VAL A 213 -12.02 17.51 -17.63
CA VAL A 213 -13.17 18.37 -17.98
C VAL A 213 -14.24 17.59 -18.75
N TYR A 214 -13.85 16.71 -19.67
CA TYR A 214 -14.79 15.84 -20.40
C TYR A 214 -15.46 14.81 -19.48
N MET A 215 -14.72 14.19 -18.57
CA MET A 215 -15.28 13.24 -17.59
C MET A 215 -16.32 13.88 -16.68
N LEU A 216 -16.10 15.16 -16.31
CA LEU A 216 -17.04 15.92 -15.50
C LEU A 216 -18.25 16.43 -16.30
N GLY A 217 -18.26 16.28 -17.63
CA GLY A 217 -19.36 16.74 -18.50
C GLY A 217 -19.43 18.26 -18.66
N GLU A 218 -18.29 18.93 -18.48
CA GLU A 218 -18.16 20.38 -18.38
C GLU A 218 -17.46 20.99 -19.61
N GLU A 219 -17.32 20.21 -20.69
CA GLU A 219 -16.56 20.56 -21.89
C GLU A 219 -17.13 21.77 -22.63
N LYS A 220 -18.45 21.95 -22.60
CA LYS A 220 -19.11 23.10 -23.25
C LYS A 220 -18.76 24.43 -22.59
N ILE A 221 -18.41 24.40 -21.31
CA ILE A 221 -18.10 25.59 -20.52
C ILE A 221 -16.58 25.82 -20.52
N TRP A 222 -15.80 24.77 -20.31
CA TRP A 222 -14.37 24.93 -19.97
C TRP A 222 -13.39 24.53 -21.08
N ALA A 223 -13.77 23.74 -22.09
CA ALA A 223 -12.80 23.23 -23.07
C ALA A 223 -12.08 24.35 -23.84
N GLU A 224 -12.79 25.44 -24.16
CA GLU A 224 -12.18 26.61 -24.81
C GLU A 224 -11.19 27.33 -23.89
N GLN A 225 -11.48 27.41 -22.59
CA GLN A 225 -10.55 28.01 -21.63
C GLN A 225 -9.32 27.13 -21.43
N VAL A 226 -9.46 25.80 -21.39
CA VAL A 226 -8.32 24.86 -21.34
C VAL A 226 -7.39 25.08 -22.54
N ARG A 227 -7.95 25.16 -23.76
CA ARG A 227 -7.21 25.42 -25.00
C ARG A 227 -6.47 26.76 -24.98
N ARG A 228 -7.10 27.79 -24.40
CA ARG A 228 -6.47 29.10 -24.27
C ARG A 228 -5.36 29.07 -23.24
N MET A 229 -5.52 28.42 -22.09
CA MET A 229 -4.47 28.49 -21.06
C MET A 229 -3.20 27.69 -21.45
N ALA A 230 -3.30 26.79 -22.42
CA ALA A 230 -2.19 26.01 -22.95
C ALA A 230 -1.42 26.76 -24.06
N TYR A 231 -0.53 27.69 -23.67
CA TYR A 231 0.37 28.43 -24.58
C TYR A 231 1.86 28.06 -24.38
#